data_AF-A0A5J4P6T4-F1
#
_entry.id   AF-A0A5J4P6T4-F1
#
_cell.length_a   1.000
_cell.length_b   1.000
_cell.length_c   1.000
_cell.angle_alpha   90.00
_cell.angle_beta   90.00
_cell.angle_gamma   90.00
#
_symmetry.space_group_name_H-M   'P 1'
#
loop_
_entity.id
_entity.type
_entity.pdbx_description
1 polymer ?
#
loop_
_entity_poly.entity_id
_entity_poly.type
_entity_poly.pdbx_seq_one_letter_code
_entity_poly.pdbx_strand_id
1 'polypeptide(L)' 'MDANLNFRRDLVQVQNELFRFAYKLTANYDDAKDLLQETSLKALYNEDKYIPGTN' A
#
# COMPACT_ATOMS: atom_id res chain seq x y z
N MET A 1 -12.85 18.20 -4.71
CA MET A 1 -12.74 16.79 -4.27
C MET A 1 -11.35 16.64 -3.68
N ASP A 2 -11.25 16.22 -2.43
CA ASP A 2 -9.99 16.22 -1.67
C ASP A 2 -9.04 15.15 -2.20
N ALA A 3 -7.80 15.53 -2.55
CA ALA A 3 -6.79 14.62 -3.10
C ALA A 3 -6.50 13.42 -2.19
N ASN A 4 -6.62 13.60 -0.86
CA ASN A 4 -6.43 12.55 0.15
C ASN A 4 -7.47 11.41 0.04
N LEU A 5 -8.71 11.74 -0.37
CA LEU A 5 -9.75 10.73 -0.55
C LEU A 5 -9.43 9.80 -1.73
N ASN A 6 -8.72 10.30 -2.74
CA ASN A 6 -8.28 9.50 -3.87
C ASN A 6 -7.11 8.59 -3.49
N PHE A 7 -6.09 9.10 -2.78
CA PHE A 7 -4.94 8.28 -2.36
C PHE A 7 -5.35 7.05 -1.54
N ARG A 8 -6.20 7.22 -0.53
CA ARG A 8 -6.64 6.11 0.33
C ARG A 8 -7.45 5.07 -0.44
N ARG A 9 -8.34 5.53 -1.34
CA ARG A 9 -9.12 4.63 -2.20
C ARG A 9 -8.21 3.82 -3.11
N ASP A 10 -7.24 4.48 -3.74
CA ASP A 10 -6.31 3.85 -4.67
C ASP A 10 -5.39 2.87 -3.91
N LEU A 11 -4.95 3.23 -2.69
CA LEU A 11 -4.19 2.33 -1.80
C LEU A 11 -4.98 1.06 -1.44
N VAL A 12 -6.29 1.15 -1.20
CA VAL A 12 -7.16 -0.02 -0.95
C VAL A 12 -7.26 -0.90 -2.21
N GLN A 13 -7.39 -0.29 -3.39
CA GLN A 13 -7.53 -1.02 -4.65
C GLN A 13 -6.30 -1.87 -4.97
N VAL A 14 -5.10 -1.42 -4.59
CA VAL A 14 -3.84 -2.16 -4.86
C VAL A 14 -3.48 -3.22 -3.80
N GLN A 15 -4.20 -3.31 -2.67
CA GLN A 15 -3.86 -4.22 -1.57
C GLN A 15 -3.73 -5.69 -2.00
N ASN A 16 -4.59 -6.17 -2.90
CA ASN A 16 -4.54 -7.54 -3.39
C ASN A 16 -3.28 -7.83 -4.20
N GLU A 17 -2.81 -6.87 -5.00
CA GLU A 17 -1.58 -7.01 -5.77
C GLU A 17 -0.37 -6.92 -4.85
N LEU A 18 -0.35 -5.95 -3.93
CA LEU A 18 0.69 -5.82 -2.92
C LEU A 18 0.81 -7.07 -2.05
N PHE A 19 -0.31 -7.70 -1.68
CA PHE A 19 -0.31 -8.97 -0.95
C PHE A 19 0.37 -10.09 -1.74
N ARG A 20 0.12 -10.19 -3.05
CA ARG A 20 0.79 -11.18 -3.91
C ARG A 20 2.29 -10.95 -3.99
N PHE A 21 2.74 -9.70 -4.01
CA PHE A 21 4.17 -9.37 -3.95
C PHE A 21 4.75 -9.71 -2.58
N ALA A 22 4.08 -9.34 -1.49
CA ALA A 22 4.51 -9.67 -0.14
C ALA A 22 4.63 -11.19 0.03
N TYR A 23 3.66 -11.97 -0.44
CA TYR A 23 3.71 -13.43 -0.38
C TYR A 23 4.84 -14.03 -1.21
N LYS A 24 5.16 -13.47 -2.38
CA LYS A 24 6.34 -13.88 -3.16
C LYS A 24 7.66 -13.61 -2.43
N LEU A 25 7.72 -12.53 -1.64
CA LEU A 25 8.92 -12.13 -0.90
C LEU A 25 9.11 -12.93 0.38
N THR A 26 8.04 -13.23 1.10
CA THR A 26 8.10 -13.90 2.41
C THR A 26 7.96 -15.41 2.31
N ALA A 27 7.33 -15.92 1.24
CA ALA A 27 6.91 -17.33 1.11
C ALA A 27 6.07 -17.85 2.31
N ASN A 28 5.48 -16.93 3.07
CA ASN A 28 4.70 -17.20 4.27
C ASN A 28 3.50 -16.25 4.31
N TYR A 29 2.31 -16.82 4.59
CA TYR A 29 1.06 -16.08 4.55
C TYR A 29 0.95 -15.01 5.65
N ASP A 30 1.34 -15.33 6.88
CA ASP A 30 1.28 -14.41 8.01
C ASP A 30 2.33 -13.31 7.87
N ASP A 31 3.58 -13.67 7.51
CA ASP A 31 4.63 -12.68 7.23
C ASP A 31 4.25 -11.75 6.07
N ALA A 32 3.54 -12.26 5.05
CA ALA A 32 3.05 -11.46 3.94
C ALA A 32 1.97 -10.45 4.36
N LYS A 33 1.12 -10.84 5.32
CA LYS A 33 0.11 -9.94 5.90
C LYS A 33 0.78 -8.85 6.71
N ASP A 34 1.77 -9.20 7.52
CA ASP A 34 2.50 -8.24 8.35
C ASP A 34 3.25 -7.23 7.47
N LEU A 35 3.98 -7.72 6.45
CA LEU A 35 4.66 -6.88 5.49
C LEU A 35 3.69 -5.95 4.73
N LEU A 36 2.54 -6.45 4.29
CA LEU A 36 1.51 -5.63 3.64
C LEU A 36 0.99 -4.54 4.58
N GLN A 37 0.72 -4.90 5.84
CA GLN A 37 0.16 -3.99 6.82
C GLN A 37 1.15 -2.88 7.17
N GLU A 38 2.42 -3.21 7.43
CA GLU A 38 3.46 -2.22 7.68
C GLU A 38 3.67 -1.28 6.49
N THR A 39 3.68 -1.83 5.27
CA THR A 39 3.86 -1.05 4.04
C THR A 39 2.70 -0.08 3.84
N SER A 40 1.47 -0.55 4.06
CA SER A 40 0.27 0.28 3.95
C SER A 40 0.24 1.38 5.01
N LEU A 41 0.67 1.08 6.25
CA LEU A 41 0.79 2.09 7.31
C LEU A 41 1.84 3.15 6.97
N LYS A 42 2.99 2.74 6.44
CA LYS A 42 4.04 3.67 5.98
C LYS A 42 3.55 4.56 4.83
N ALA A 43 2.79 4.00 3.89
CA ALA A 43 2.19 4.76 2.79
C ALA A 43 1.18 5.80 3.28
N LEU A 44 0.29 5.42 4.20
CA LEU A 44 -0.67 6.34 4.82
C LEU A 44 0.01 7.44 5.63
N TYR A 45 1.06 7.11 6.37
CA TYR A 45 1.81 8.09 7.17
C TYR A 45 2.55 9.13 6.32
N ASN A 46 2.90 8.77 5.09
CA ASN A 46 3.60 9.65 4.14
C ASN A 46 2.69 10.07 2.96
N GLU A 47 1.37 10.01 3.14
CA GLU A 47 0.37 10.36 2.12
C GLU A 47 0.58 11.80 1.59
N ASP A 48 1.01 12.71 2.44
CA ASP A 48 1.34 14.11 2.11
C ASP A 48 2.51 14.26 1.12
N LYS A 49 3.38 13.24 1.04
CA LYS A 49 4.52 13.21 0.12
C LYS A 49 4.17 12.64 -1.25
N TYR A 50 2.96 12.10 -1.42
CA TYR A 50 2.53 11.55 -2.69
C TYR A 50 2.20 12.68 -3.68
N ILE A 51 2.94 12.72 -4.78
CA ILE A 51 2.70 13.66 -5.88
C ILE A 51 2.22 12.83 -7.08
N PRO A 52 0.94 12.97 -7.50
CA PRO A 52 0.42 12.26 -8.66
C PRO A 52 1.22 12.58 -9.93
N GLY A 53 1.52 11.56 -10.74
CA GLY A 53 2.15 11.74 -12.05
C GLY A 53 3.68 11.94 -12.04
N THR A 54 4.38 11.57 -10.96
CA THR A 54 5.84 11.74 -10.84
C THR A 54 6.66 10.46 -11.06
N ASN A 55 6.23 9.54 -11.94
CA ASN A 55 6.98 8.33 -12.29
C ASN A 55 7.11 8.14 -13.79
#